data_AF-A0A9P7GEI7-F1
#
_entry.id   AF-A0A9P7GEI7-F1
#
_cell.length_a   1.000
_cell.length_b   1.000
_cell.length_c   1.000
_cell.angle_alpha   90.00
_cell.angle_beta   90.00
_cell.angle_gamma   90.00
#
_symmetry.space_group_name_H-M   'P 1'
#
loop_
_entity.id
_entity.type
_entity.pdbx_description
1 polymer ?
#
loop_
_entity_poly.entity_id
_entity_poly.type
_entity_poly.pdbx_seq_one_letter_code
_entity_poly.pdbx_strand_id
1 'polypeptide(L)'
;MADTHRNGRTSQPIQRGQPASGEKNQRNQRRAYEFQQRKNFERDWNDVREYEERESKPRGPTNRSTAWKKNRTQKKQEATANTASAYDFRAMDETAPVDEPLYDLGPHTSSIPMQETYSQNFEFSGYIDQIERTYESLRGIDPRLDRRMPFSMFQHSMTTILNCYLIDLTLDNGERKLDSGRCQDLLPEDLCIPDNLYHYIASVGNTVTVGGEDIKFNLPDIAIPQAADDPIPAGSFGAVTPENHNVYECYISPLVTSNRVLNSRRRDNEPEVPPLPPALIPAGSVPTPNLLGHGPRDVLTAEARPRIEGFDFPDGDSVAARLRISPELMCRVNTVLFELRGRYKMRDLGRSSPTLRNYIKPKTLAGNVQFVRAPEHVPDIQRLSQRQCQIRSSSSFGSATAGYNNVSVLHRERTNNARGACFTVNGAIPQGWLATINNNFNMVGPFAPTIGANNPAIRATKFVSHSPGGTRITAIDNYIKRNFYLPAT
;
A
#
# COMPACT_ATOMS: atom_id res chain seq x y z
N MET A 1 -30.57 11.91 60.57
CA MET A 1 -31.83 11.14 60.38
C MET A 1 -32.05 11.03 58.88
N ALA A 2 -32.00 9.87 58.21
CA ALA A 2 -31.67 8.51 58.57
C ALA A 2 -31.09 7.83 57.30
N ASP A 3 -30.13 6.93 57.51
CA ASP A 3 -29.49 6.07 56.51
C ASP A 3 -30.43 5.02 55.92
N THR A 4 -30.08 4.46 54.75
CA THR A 4 -29.82 3.01 54.59
C THR A 4 -29.21 2.66 53.22
N HIS A 5 -28.16 1.83 53.28
CA HIS A 5 -27.41 1.17 52.20
C HIS A 5 -28.20 0.05 51.49
N ARG A 6 -27.91 -0.23 50.21
CA ARG A 6 -27.11 -1.41 49.76
C ARG A 6 -27.13 -1.70 48.23
N ASN A 7 -25.92 -1.92 47.72
CA ASN A 7 -25.45 -2.93 46.75
C ASN A 7 -25.81 -2.84 45.25
N GLY A 8 -24.75 -2.96 44.44
CA GLY A 8 -24.76 -2.85 42.99
C GLY A 8 -24.83 -4.16 42.22
N ARG A 9 -24.76 -4.03 40.90
CA ARG A 9 -24.47 -5.10 39.94
C ARG A 9 -24.01 -4.49 38.61
N THR A 10 -22.75 -4.75 38.31
CA THR A 10 -22.09 -4.67 37.00
C THR A 10 -22.86 -5.46 35.95
N SER A 11 -23.35 -4.80 34.89
CA SER A 11 -23.90 -5.44 33.70
C SER A 11 -22.79 -5.72 32.68
N GLN A 12 -22.50 -7.00 32.45
CA GLN A 12 -21.69 -7.43 31.32
C GLN A 12 -22.48 -7.33 30.00
N PRO A 13 -21.83 -7.02 28.87
CA PRO A 13 -22.46 -7.04 27.57
C PRO A 13 -22.64 -8.47 27.03
N ILE A 14 -23.84 -8.69 26.49
CA ILE A 14 -24.37 -9.90 25.89
C ILE A 14 -23.60 -10.23 24.60
N GLN A 15 -23.00 -11.43 24.55
CA GLN A 15 -22.51 -12.06 23.31
C GLN A 15 -23.69 -12.62 22.51
N ARG A 16 -23.77 -12.30 21.21
CA ARG A 16 -24.59 -13.01 20.22
C ARG A 16 -23.67 -13.69 19.20
N GLY A 17 -23.89 -15.00 19.01
CA GLY A 17 -23.55 -15.73 17.79
C GLY A 17 -22.33 -16.64 17.85
N GLN A 18 -22.52 -17.88 18.30
CA GLN A 18 -21.59 -19.00 18.09
C GLN A 18 -21.53 -19.44 16.62
N PRO A 19 -20.51 -20.22 16.22
CA PRO A 19 -20.84 -21.57 15.78
C PRO A 19 -20.23 -22.65 16.68
N ALA A 20 -20.98 -23.73 16.78
CA ALA A 20 -20.84 -24.84 17.70
C ALA A 20 -19.63 -25.74 17.42
N SER A 21 -18.96 -26.18 18.48
CA SER A 21 -18.72 -27.60 18.79
C SER A 21 -17.69 -27.76 19.92
N GLY A 22 -18.08 -28.49 20.97
CA GLY A 22 -17.14 -29.15 21.88
C GLY A 22 -17.00 -28.57 23.29
N GLU A 23 -17.94 -28.87 24.17
CA GLU A 23 -17.92 -28.62 25.63
C GLU A 23 -16.65 -29.11 26.38
N LYS A 24 -15.77 -29.89 25.74
CA LYS A 24 -14.47 -30.29 26.31
C LYS A 24 -13.45 -29.15 26.42
N ASN A 25 -13.57 -28.08 25.61
CA ASN A 25 -12.62 -26.97 25.62
C ASN A 25 -12.83 -25.96 26.77
N GLN A 26 -14.07 -25.81 27.27
CA GLN A 26 -14.36 -24.84 28.34
C GLN A 26 -13.72 -25.24 29.69
N ARG A 27 -13.65 -26.53 30.01
CA ARG A 27 -13.06 -27.01 31.27
C ARG A 27 -11.54 -26.82 31.33
N ASN A 28 -10.86 -27.02 30.19
CA ASN A 28 -9.42 -26.83 30.08
C ASN A 28 -9.03 -25.34 30.06
N GLN A 29 -9.83 -24.49 29.39
CA GLN A 29 -9.62 -23.04 29.42
C GLN A 29 -9.83 -22.47 30.83
N ARG A 30 -10.83 -22.95 31.57
CA ARG A 30 -11.06 -22.54 32.96
C ARG A 30 -9.92 -22.96 33.90
N ARG A 31 -9.38 -24.18 33.76
CA ARG A 31 -8.18 -24.61 34.52
C ARG A 31 -6.94 -23.79 34.17
N ALA A 32 -6.74 -23.46 32.89
CA ALA A 32 -5.61 -22.63 32.47
C ALA A 32 -5.71 -21.20 33.04
N TYR A 33 -6.92 -20.65 33.07
CA TYR A 33 -7.22 -19.35 33.66
C TYR A 33 -7.03 -19.35 35.19
N GLU A 34 -7.53 -20.37 35.90
CA GLU A 34 -7.35 -20.51 37.35
C GLU A 34 -5.86 -20.74 37.72
N PHE A 35 -5.10 -21.46 36.89
CA PHE A 35 -3.66 -21.64 37.08
C PHE A 35 -2.87 -20.34 36.85
N GLN A 36 -3.24 -19.54 35.85
CA GLN A 36 -2.62 -18.24 35.59
C GLN A 36 -2.96 -17.21 36.68
N GLN A 37 -4.20 -17.20 37.19
CA GLN A 37 -4.55 -16.34 38.32
C GLN A 37 -3.79 -16.72 39.60
N ARG A 38 -3.66 -18.01 39.91
CA ARG A 38 -2.86 -18.46 41.07
C ARG A 38 -1.39 -18.06 40.94
N LYS A 39 -0.78 -18.27 39.77
CA LYS A 39 0.61 -17.87 39.53
C LYS A 39 0.85 -16.35 39.55
N ASN A 40 -0.18 -15.56 39.25
CA ASN A 40 -0.09 -14.10 39.29
C ASN A 40 -0.32 -13.54 40.71
N PHE A 41 -1.04 -14.27 41.58
CA PHE A 41 -1.21 -13.90 43.00
C PHE A 41 0.00 -14.31 43.87
N GLU A 42 0.72 -15.36 43.49
CA GLU A 42 1.93 -15.83 44.20
C GLU A 42 3.22 -15.08 43.78
N ARG A 43 3.14 -14.11 42.87
CA ARG A 43 4.28 -13.32 42.42
C ARG A 43 4.22 -11.91 42.98
N ASP A 44 4.98 -11.70 44.04
CA ASP A 44 5.36 -10.35 44.48
C ASP A 44 6.28 -9.74 43.41
N TRP A 45 5.89 -8.58 42.88
CA TRP A 45 6.61 -7.90 41.79
C TRP A 45 7.87 -7.15 42.28
N ASN A 46 8.11 -7.13 43.61
CA ASN A 46 9.24 -6.43 44.23
C ASN A 46 10.42 -7.32 44.65
N ASP A 47 10.35 -8.64 44.46
CA ASP A 47 11.49 -9.51 44.78
C ASP A 47 12.55 -9.44 43.67
N VAL A 48 13.59 -8.62 43.90
CA VAL A 48 14.81 -8.58 43.11
C VAL A 48 15.51 -9.93 43.27
N ARG A 49 15.45 -10.79 42.25
CA ARG A 49 16.27 -12.01 42.20
C ARG A 49 17.71 -11.65 41.87
N GLU A 50 18.64 -12.01 42.75
CA GLU A 50 20.06 -12.10 42.40
C GLU A 50 20.27 -13.01 41.19
N TYR A 51 21.17 -12.60 40.31
CA TYR A 51 21.48 -13.31 39.09
C TYR A 51 22.31 -14.55 39.42
N GLU A 52 21.66 -15.72 39.45
CA GLU A 52 22.37 -17.01 39.43
C GLU A 52 22.70 -17.40 37.99
N GLU A 53 24.00 -17.40 37.66
CA GLU A 53 24.54 -17.91 36.41
C GLU A 53 24.29 -19.43 36.33
N ARG A 54 23.47 -19.87 35.36
CA ARG A 54 23.16 -21.29 35.17
C ARG A 54 24.09 -21.92 34.16
N GLU A 55 24.81 -22.96 34.60
CA GLU A 55 25.62 -23.82 33.74
C GLU A 55 24.82 -24.37 32.54
N SER A 56 25.39 -24.23 31.34
CA SER A 56 24.80 -24.70 30.09
C SER A 56 24.80 -26.23 30.02
N LYS A 57 23.64 -26.87 30.13
CA LYS A 57 23.49 -28.31 29.84
C LYS A 57 23.20 -28.57 28.36
N PRO A 58 23.87 -29.54 27.71
CA PRO A 58 23.63 -29.88 26.31
C PRO A 58 22.24 -30.50 26.10
N ARG A 59 21.56 -30.08 25.03
CA ARG A 59 20.22 -30.56 24.66
C ARG A 59 20.29 -31.96 24.05
N GLY A 60 20.22 -32.99 24.89
CA GLY A 60 19.90 -34.35 24.49
C GLY A 60 18.38 -34.59 24.37
N PRO A 61 17.94 -35.63 23.63
CA PRO A 61 16.52 -35.92 23.43
C PRO A 61 15.85 -36.36 24.74
N THR A 62 14.80 -35.65 25.14
CA THR A 62 14.05 -35.88 26.39
C THR A 62 13.26 -37.19 26.40
N ASN A 63 13.10 -37.80 27.58
CA ASN A 63 12.36 -39.04 27.92
C ASN A 63 10.92 -39.19 27.36
N ARG A 64 10.37 -38.19 26.68
CA ARG A 64 9.08 -38.27 25.98
C ARG A 64 9.17 -39.03 24.65
N SER A 65 10.34 -39.05 23.99
CA SER A 65 10.53 -39.70 22.69
C SER A 65 10.72 -41.22 22.78
N THR A 66 11.17 -41.73 23.93
CA THR A 66 11.34 -43.17 24.20
C THR A 66 10.01 -43.86 24.55
N ALA A 67 9.07 -43.14 25.17
CA ALA A 67 7.75 -43.69 25.53
C ALA A 67 6.82 -43.88 24.32
N TRP A 68 6.96 -43.07 23.26
CA TRP A 68 6.09 -43.18 22.08
C TRP A 68 6.42 -44.40 21.19
N LYS A 69 7.69 -44.83 21.14
CA LYS A 69 8.11 -46.01 20.37
C LYS A 69 7.65 -47.35 20.99
N LYS A 70 7.44 -47.43 22.32
CA LYS A 70 7.00 -48.67 22.98
C LYS A 70 5.51 -49.00 22.76
N ASN A 71 4.66 -48.00 22.51
CA ASN A 71 3.21 -48.21 22.40
C ASN A 71 2.73 -48.59 20.99
N ARG A 72 3.60 -48.59 19.99
CA ARG A 72 3.24 -49.01 18.61
C ARG A 72 3.45 -50.51 18.37
N THR A 73 4.16 -51.20 19.26
CA THR A 73 4.53 -52.62 19.11
C THR A 73 3.58 -53.59 19.83
N GLN A 74 2.56 -53.12 20.54
CA GLN A 74 1.66 -53.98 21.35
C GLN A 74 0.21 -54.09 20.84
N LYS A 75 -0.10 -53.60 19.63
CA LYS A 75 -1.42 -53.77 19.00
C LYS A 75 -1.35 -54.56 17.69
N LYS A 76 -0.87 -55.81 17.75
CA LYS A 76 -1.20 -56.83 16.75
C LYS A 76 -0.98 -58.25 17.27
N GLN A 77 -1.97 -58.77 17.96
CA GLN A 77 -2.27 -60.18 18.30
C GLN A 77 -3.65 -60.13 18.98
N GLU A 78 -4.67 -60.95 18.75
CA GLU A 78 -4.98 -62.04 17.82
C GLU A 78 -6.50 -62.31 18.00
N ALA A 79 -7.24 -62.63 16.94
CA ALA A 79 -8.53 -63.32 17.02
C ALA A 79 -8.81 -64.09 15.72
N THR A 80 -8.73 -65.40 15.83
CA THR A 80 -9.13 -66.50 14.92
C THR A 80 -10.66 -66.54 14.75
N ALA A 81 -11.33 -67.14 13.75
CA ALA A 81 -11.03 -67.92 12.55
C ALA A 81 -12.31 -67.97 11.65
N ASN A 82 -12.19 -68.04 10.32
CA ASN A 82 -12.62 -69.19 9.48
C ASN A 82 -12.73 -68.90 7.97
N THR A 83 -12.11 -69.84 7.22
CA THR A 83 -12.36 -70.35 5.86
C THR A 83 -11.99 -69.55 4.60
N ALA A 84 -11.16 -70.25 3.79
CA ALA A 84 -11.03 -70.26 2.33
C ALA A 84 -10.13 -69.21 1.65
N SER A 85 -8.84 -69.52 1.49
CA SER A 85 -8.28 -70.08 0.24
C SER A 85 -6.75 -70.11 0.34
N ALA A 86 -6.16 -71.20 -0.13
CA ALA A 86 -4.73 -71.46 -0.08
C ALA A 86 -3.99 -70.69 -1.17
N TYR A 87 -2.91 -69.99 -0.80
CA TYR A 87 -1.76 -69.75 -1.67
C TYR A 87 -0.48 -69.86 -0.84
N ASP A 88 0.28 -70.91 -1.14
CA ASP A 88 1.55 -71.29 -0.53
C ASP A 88 2.68 -70.48 -1.20
N PHE A 89 3.12 -69.38 -0.57
CA PHE A 89 4.31 -68.66 -1.00
C PHE A 89 5.52 -69.26 -0.28
N ARG A 90 6.18 -70.22 -0.93
CA ARG A 90 7.56 -70.58 -0.59
C ARG A 90 8.45 -69.38 -0.94
N ALA A 91 9.17 -68.86 0.05
CA ALA A 91 10.23 -67.89 -0.19
C ALA A 91 11.31 -68.56 -1.06
N MET A 92 11.49 -68.06 -2.28
CA MET A 92 12.66 -68.38 -3.10
C MET A 92 13.88 -67.72 -2.45
N ASP A 93 14.99 -68.44 -2.40
CA ASP A 93 16.26 -67.97 -1.86
C ASP A 93 16.69 -66.63 -2.48
N GLU A 94 17.31 -65.79 -1.64
CA GLU A 94 17.78 -64.43 -1.98
C GLU A 94 18.63 -64.40 -3.26
N THR A 95 18.16 -63.67 -4.27
CA THR A 95 19.01 -63.25 -5.38
C THR A 95 20.04 -62.23 -4.88
N ALA A 96 21.33 -62.49 -5.13
CA ALA A 96 22.41 -61.56 -4.82
C ALA A 96 22.18 -60.18 -5.47
N PRO A 97 22.53 -59.07 -4.79
CA PRO A 97 22.23 -57.72 -5.27
C PRO A 97 22.95 -57.47 -6.59
N VAL A 98 22.18 -57.15 -7.63
CA VAL A 98 22.69 -56.60 -8.88
C VAL A 98 23.05 -55.14 -8.63
N ASP A 99 24.28 -54.75 -8.97
CA ASP A 99 24.73 -53.35 -8.96
C ASP A 99 23.96 -52.58 -10.05
N GLU A 100 22.75 -52.12 -9.71
CA GLU A 100 22.11 -51.03 -10.44
C GLU A 100 22.86 -49.73 -10.12
N PRO A 101 23.18 -48.90 -11.13
CA PRO A 101 23.86 -47.64 -10.88
C PRO A 101 22.97 -46.78 -9.97
N LEU A 102 23.43 -46.56 -8.73
CA LEU A 102 22.84 -45.59 -7.82
C LEU A 102 22.76 -44.26 -8.56
N TYR A 103 21.54 -43.82 -8.89
CA TYR A 103 21.32 -42.41 -9.09
C TYR A 103 21.61 -41.77 -7.73
N ASP A 104 22.75 -41.07 -7.66
CA ASP A 104 23.16 -40.27 -6.51
C ASP A 104 22.21 -39.07 -6.41
N LEU A 105 20.98 -39.36 -6.00
CA LEU A 105 19.97 -38.39 -5.62
C LEU A 105 20.35 -37.95 -4.21
N GLY A 106 21.35 -37.06 -4.13
CA GLY A 106 21.63 -36.25 -2.94
C GLY A 106 20.32 -35.64 -2.41
N PRO A 107 20.27 -35.21 -1.14
CA PRO A 107 19.03 -34.91 -0.43
C PRO A 107 18.18 -33.97 -1.29
N HIS A 108 17.11 -34.51 -1.85
CA HIS A 108 16.18 -33.74 -2.65
C HIS A 108 15.57 -32.68 -1.74
N THR A 109 16.17 -31.49 -1.79
CA THR A 109 15.53 -30.25 -1.39
C THR A 109 14.24 -30.20 -2.20
N SER A 110 13.12 -30.28 -1.49
CA SER A 110 11.78 -30.03 -2.02
C SER A 110 11.84 -29.02 -3.17
N SER A 111 11.31 -29.38 -4.34
CA SER A 111 11.05 -28.42 -5.40
C SER A 111 9.99 -27.45 -4.91
N ILE A 112 10.44 -26.35 -4.30
CA ILE A 112 9.56 -25.24 -3.97
C ILE A 112 9.18 -24.62 -5.32
N PRO A 113 7.89 -24.53 -5.66
CA PRO A 113 7.49 -23.83 -6.88
C PRO A 113 8.07 -22.41 -6.82
N MET A 114 8.92 -22.07 -7.78
CA MET A 114 9.44 -20.72 -7.91
C MET A 114 8.26 -19.82 -8.29
N GLN A 115 7.72 -19.09 -7.31
CA GLN A 115 6.72 -18.06 -7.59
C GLN A 115 7.42 -16.89 -8.28
N GLU A 116 7.08 -16.66 -9.54
CA GLU A 116 7.60 -15.52 -10.28
C GLU A 116 7.07 -14.23 -9.64
N THR A 117 8.00 -13.33 -9.29
CA THR A 117 7.67 -12.00 -8.78
C THR A 117 7.81 -11.02 -9.92
N TYR A 118 6.72 -10.33 -10.22
CA TYR A 118 6.63 -9.25 -11.19
C TYR A 118 6.50 -7.91 -10.49
N SER A 119 6.58 -6.83 -11.26
CA SER A 119 6.37 -5.49 -10.73
C SER A 119 5.67 -4.57 -11.70
N GLN A 120 5.14 -3.47 -11.15
CA GLN A 120 4.46 -2.44 -11.92
C GLN A 120 4.71 -1.03 -11.36
N ASN A 121 4.93 -0.09 -12.26
CA ASN A 121 4.93 1.35 -11.96
C ASN A 121 3.52 1.92 -12.07
N PHE A 122 3.22 2.94 -11.27
CA PHE A 122 1.91 3.59 -11.28
C PHE A 122 1.97 5.02 -11.86
N GLU A 123 0.79 5.60 -12.11
CA GLU A 123 0.61 6.99 -12.55
C GLU A 123 -0.44 7.70 -11.67
N PHE A 124 -0.03 8.77 -10.99
CA PHE A 124 -0.82 9.47 -9.98
C PHE A 124 -1.55 10.71 -10.50
N SER A 125 -1.63 10.91 -11.82
CA SER A 125 -2.38 12.02 -12.42
C SER A 125 -3.85 12.04 -11.99
N GLY A 126 -4.45 10.86 -11.81
CA GLY A 126 -5.83 10.73 -11.31
C GLY A 126 -6.03 11.09 -9.85
N TYR A 127 -4.96 11.06 -9.06
CA TYR A 127 -5.05 11.45 -7.67
C TYR A 127 -5.25 12.96 -7.53
N ILE A 128 -4.59 13.76 -8.38
CA ILE A 128 -4.80 15.22 -8.44
C ILE A 128 -6.25 15.53 -8.81
N ASP A 129 -6.78 14.87 -9.86
CA ASP A 129 -8.19 15.01 -10.25
C ASP A 129 -9.12 14.70 -9.06
N GLN A 130 -8.83 13.62 -8.30
CA GLN A 130 -9.64 13.27 -7.13
C GLN A 130 -9.51 14.28 -5.99
N ILE A 131 -8.31 14.80 -5.71
CA ILE A 131 -8.11 15.82 -4.69
C ILE A 131 -8.97 17.05 -5.02
N GLU A 132 -8.94 17.53 -6.25
CA GLU A 132 -9.74 18.69 -6.69
C GLU A 132 -11.24 18.43 -6.50
N ARG A 133 -11.75 17.29 -6.98
CA ARG A 133 -13.19 16.96 -6.85
C ARG A 133 -13.62 16.70 -5.42
N THR A 134 -12.74 16.16 -4.60
CA THR A 134 -12.98 16.01 -3.16
C THR A 134 -13.11 17.38 -2.51
N TYR A 135 -12.17 18.29 -2.80
CA TYR A 135 -12.18 19.62 -2.22
C TYR A 135 -13.42 20.41 -2.63
N GLU A 136 -13.82 20.37 -3.90
CA GLU A 136 -15.06 21.01 -4.37
C GLU A 136 -16.30 20.39 -3.72
N SER A 137 -16.30 19.07 -3.49
CA SER A 137 -17.39 18.39 -2.77
C SER A 137 -17.47 18.85 -1.32
N LEU A 138 -16.33 19.00 -0.64
CA LEU A 138 -16.26 19.52 0.72
C LEU A 138 -16.67 21.00 0.78
N ARG A 139 -16.31 21.81 -0.22
CA ARG A 139 -16.74 23.21 -0.35
C ARG A 139 -18.25 23.33 -0.55
N GLY A 140 -18.86 22.38 -1.26
CA GLY A 140 -20.32 22.27 -1.36
C GLY A 140 -21.01 22.01 -0.01
N ILE A 141 -20.31 21.41 0.95
CA ILE A 141 -20.80 21.13 2.31
C ILE A 141 -20.50 22.29 3.27
N ASP A 142 -19.31 22.87 3.18
CA ASP A 142 -18.89 24.07 3.91
C ASP A 142 -18.49 25.17 2.91
N PRO A 143 -19.40 26.09 2.57
CA PRO A 143 -19.11 27.17 1.63
C PRO A 143 -18.00 28.12 2.06
N ARG A 144 -17.57 28.07 3.33
CA ARG A 144 -16.46 28.88 3.87
C ARG A 144 -15.15 28.10 3.94
N LEU A 145 -15.08 26.89 3.37
CA LEU A 145 -13.92 26.01 3.44
C LEU A 145 -12.64 26.71 2.95
N ASP A 146 -12.73 27.44 1.85
CA ASP A 146 -11.62 28.20 1.25
C ASP A 146 -11.03 29.28 2.18
N ARG A 147 -11.82 29.76 3.15
CA ARG A 147 -11.36 30.72 4.17
C ARG A 147 -10.63 30.06 5.34
N ARG A 148 -10.80 28.75 5.50
CA ARG A 148 -10.31 27.98 6.66
C ARG A 148 -9.14 27.08 6.28
N MET A 149 -9.23 26.48 5.10
CA MET A 149 -8.30 25.54 4.52
C MET A 149 -8.25 25.79 3.02
N PRO A 150 -7.41 26.74 2.56
CA PRO A 150 -7.10 26.92 1.15
C PRO A 150 -6.77 25.61 0.43
N PHE A 151 -7.10 25.53 -0.85
CA PHE A 151 -6.92 24.33 -1.66
C PHE A 151 -5.46 23.89 -1.73
N SER A 152 -4.51 24.82 -1.84
CA SER A 152 -3.08 24.52 -1.87
C SER A 152 -2.62 23.76 -0.62
N MET A 153 -3.17 24.09 0.55
CA MET A 153 -2.87 23.38 1.80
C MET A 153 -3.45 21.97 1.79
N PHE A 154 -4.71 21.83 1.39
CA PHE A 154 -5.37 20.53 1.28
C PHE A 154 -4.65 19.62 0.28
N GLN A 155 -4.35 20.12 -0.91
CA GLN A 155 -3.63 19.39 -1.94
C GLN A 155 -2.25 18.95 -1.44
N HIS A 156 -1.44 19.87 -0.90
CA HIS A 156 -0.13 19.52 -0.37
C HIS A 156 -0.25 18.43 0.71
N SER A 157 -1.17 18.58 1.66
CA SER A 157 -1.40 17.59 2.72
C SER A 157 -1.73 16.20 2.19
N MET A 158 -2.69 16.09 1.27
CA MET A 158 -3.09 14.81 0.68
C MET A 158 -1.95 14.17 -0.13
N THR A 159 -1.18 14.97 -0.86
CA THR A 159 -0.02 14.48 -1.62
C THR A 159 1.14 14.04 -0.72
N THR A 160 1.31 14.68 0.43
CA THR A 160 2.30 14.27 1.45
C THR A 160 1.92 12.93 2.07
N ILE A 161 0.64 12.70 2.36
CA ILE A 161 0.15 11.39 2.85
C ILE A 161 0.43 10.30 1.81
N LEU A 162 0.12 10.57 0.53
CA LEU A 162 0.42 9.63 -0.56
C LEU A 162 1.92 9.31 -0.61
N ASN A 163 2.79 10.31 -0.64
CA ASN A 163 4.24 10.09 -0.70
C ASN A 163 4.76 9.28 0.51
N CYS A 164 4.30 9.58 1.73
CA CYS A 164 4.64 8.78 2.92
C CYS A 164 4.21 7.31 2.75
N TYR A 165 3.00 7.09 2.24
CA TYR A 165 2.49 5.75 1.98
C TYR A 165 3.31 4.99 0.92
N LEU A 166 3.68 5.64 -0.19
CA LEU A 166 4.46 5.00 -1.26
C LEU A 166 5.85 4.57 -0.77
N ILE A 167 6.53 5.40 0.02
CA ILE A 167 7.84 5.07 0.60
C ILE A 167 7.71 3.97 1.67
N ASP A 168 6.65 3.99 2.49
CA ASP A 168 6.42 2.90 3.44
C ASP A 168 6.10 1.57 2.74
N LEU A 169 5.43 1.62 1.58
CA LEU A 169 5.11 0.43 0.80
C LEU A 169 6.36 -0.21 0.18
N THR A 170 7.39 0.57 -0.19
CA THR A 170 8.68 -0.01 -0.61
C THR A 170 9.40 -0.66 0.55
N LEU A 171 9.36 -0.05 1.74
CA LEU A 171 9.89 -0.66 2.97
C LEU A 171 9.19 -1.99 3.28
N ASP A 172 7.87 -2.05 3.12
CA ASP A 172 7.08 -3.29 3.28
C ASP A 172 7.42 -4.35 2.22
N ASN A 173 7.92 -3.93 1.06
CA ASN A 173 8.46 -4.81 0.01
C ASN A 173 9.91 -5.24 0.24
N GLY A 174 10.54 -4.80 1.33
CA GLY A 174 11.94 -5.07 1.65
C GLY A 174 12.94 -4.10 1.01
N GLU A 175 12.47 -3.04 0.36
CA GLU A 175 13.30 -2.00 -0.25
C GLU A 175 13.36 -0.76 0.63
N ARG A 176 14.54 -0.46 1.20
CA ARG A 176 14.75 0.78 1.97
C ARG A 176 15.20 1.91 1.04
N LYS A 177 14.25 2.71 0.54
CA LYS A 177 14.52 3.85 -0.35
C LYS A 177 15.02 5.11 0.37
N LEU A 178 14.60 5.32 1.62
CA LEU A 178 15.07 6.39 2.50
C LEU A 178 15.50 5.77 3.83
N ASP A 179 16.59 6.26 4.42
CA ASP A 179 17.08 5.75 5.70
C ASP A 179 16.29 6.32 6.87
N SER A 180 15.11 5.76 7.11
CA SER A 180 14.22 6.13 8.21
C SER A 180 13.36 4.96 8.68
N GLY A 181 12.65 5.19 9.79
CA GLY A 181 11.46 4.40 10.12
C GLY A 181 10.32 4.63 9.13
N ARG A 182 9.08 4.33 9.54
CA ARG A 182 7.92 4.58 8.67
C ARG A 182 7.71 6.07 8.48
N CYS A 183 7.63 6.52 7.24
CA CYS A 183 7.34 7.91 6.87
C CYS A 183 5.96 8.33 7.38
N GLN A 184 4.98 7.42 7.44
CA GLN A 184 3.68 7.72 8.04
C GLN A 184 3.77 8.10 9.53
N ASP A 185 4.86 7.79 10.23
CA ASP A 185 5.06 8.25 11.61
C ASP A 185 5.18 9.78 11.72
N LEU A 186 5.57 10.45 10.63
CA LEU A 186 5.70 11.91 10.54
C LEU A 186 4.36 12.64 10.30
N LEU A 187 3.29 11.91 10.00
CA LEU A 187 1.94 12.46 9.80
C LEU A 187 1.26 12.71 11.16
N PRO A 188 0.20 13.54 11.22
CA PRO A 188 -0.61 13.71 12.44
C PRO A 188 -1.08 12.38 13.03
N GLU A 189 -0.99 12.23 14.35
CA GLU A 189 -1.28 10.95 15.02
C GLU A 189 -2.75 10.51 14.90
N ASP A 190 -3.64 11.49 14.87
CA ASP A 190 -5.08 11.37 14.71
C ASP A 190 -5.46 11.71 13.26
N LEU A 191 -4.85 11.04 12.28
CA LEU A 191 -5.03 11.41 10.88
C LEU A 191 -6.47 11.15 10.40
N CYS A 192 -7.15 12.19 9.90
CA CYS A 192 -8.48 12.15 9.32
C CYS A 192 -8.36 12.43 7.81
N ILE A 193 -8.86 11.52 6.98
CA ILE A 193 -8.76 11.62 5.51
C ILE A 193 -10.14 11.43 4.88
N PRO A 194 -10.52 12.20 3.84
CA PRO A 194 -11.69 11.87 3.01
C PRO A 194 -11.65 10.42 2.54
N ASP A 195 -12.73 9.67 2.78
CA ASP A 195 -12.71 8.21 2.61
C ASP A 195 -12.41 7.79 1.16
N ASN A 196 -12.86 8.59 0.19
CA ASN A 196 -12.56 8.38 -1.23
C ASN A 196 -11.06 8.51 -1.55
N LEU A 197 -10.37 9.51 -0.98
CA LEU A 197 -8.92 9.66 -1.14
C LEU A 197 -8.17 8.54 -0.41
N TYR A 198 -8.66 8.11 0.75
CA TYR A 198 -8.13 6.94 1.44
C TYR A 198 -8.27 5.66 0.59
N HIS A 199 -9.42 5.43 -0.05
CA HIS A 199 -9.59 4.28 -0.95
C HIS A 199 -8.64 4.33 -2.13
N TYR A 200 -8.38 5.50 -2.69
CA TYR A 200 -7.38 5.66 -3.75
C TYR A 200 -5.99 5.24 -3.26
N ILE A 201 -5.51 5.81 -2.14
CA ILE A 201 -4.18 5.49 -1.60
C ILE A 201 -4.09 3.99 -1.27
N ALA A 202 -5.06 3.45 -0.55
CA ALA A 202 -5.09 2.04 -0.16
C ALA A 202 -5.23 1.08 -1.36
N SER A 203 -5.68 1.55 -2.52
CA SER A 203 -5.74 0.75 -3.75
C SER A 203 -4.36 0.52 -4.39
N VAL A 204 -3.38 1.37 -4.09
CA VAL A 204 -2.02 1.23 -4.57
C VAL A 204 -1.32 0.18 -3.70
N GLY A 205 -0.99 -0.98 -4.26
CA GLY A 205 -0.44 -2.05 -3.44
C GLY A 205 0.05 -3.22 -4.27
N ASN A 206 0.66 -4.17 -3.57
CA ASN A 206 1.00 -5.45 -4.15
C ASN A 206 -0.28 -6.24 -4.45
N THR A 207 -0.25 -6.99 -5.53
CA THR A 207 -1.35 -7.86 -5.92
C THR A 207 -0.84 -9.27 -6.17
N VAL A 208 -1.72 -10.26 -6.05
CA VAL A 208 -1.44 -11.65 -6.37
C VAL A 208 -2.35 -12.05 -7.52
N THR A 209 -1.80 -12.68 -8.56
CA THR A 209 -2.59 -13.20 -9.68
C THR A 209 -3.37 -14.44 -9.25
N VAL A 210 -4.35 -14.86 -10.06
CA VAL A 210 -5.06 -16.14 -9.85
C VAL A 210 -4.10 -17.34 -9.86
N GLY A 211 -2.95 -17.22 -10.54
CA GLY A 211 -1.89 -18.24 -10.58
C GLY A 211 -0.99 -18.25 -9.35
N GLY A 212 -1.15 -17.32 -8.42
CA GLY A 212 -0.29 -17.17 -7.25
C GLY A 212 1.03 -16.45 -7.55
N GLU A 213 1.12 -15.72 -8.66
CA GLU A 213 2.28 -14.85 -8.95
C GLU A 213 2.11 -13.51 -8.23
N ASP A 214 3.20 -13.00 -7.65
CA ASP A 214 3.20 -11.73 -6.93
C ASP A 214 3.52 -10.58 -7.88
N ILE A 215 2.66 -9.57 -7.94
CA ILE A 215 2.91 -8.31 -8.63
C ILE A 215 3.17 -7.24 -7.58
N LYS A 216 4.43 -6.82 -7.43
CA LYS A 216 4.84 -5.82 -6.46
C LYS A 216 4.67 -4.40 -7.01
N PHE A 217 4.35 -3.48 -6.12
CA PHE A 217 4.51 -2.05 -6.38
C PHE A 217 6.00 -1.74 -6.59
N ASN A 218 6.33 -1.07 -7.70
CA ASN A 218 7.65 -0.51 -7.93
C ASN A 218 7.58 1.02 -7.83
N LEU A 219 8.40 1.59 -6.95
CA LEU A 219 8.73 3.01 -6.96
C LEU A 219 10.12 3.16 -7.58
N PRO A 220 10.23 3.68 -8.81
CA PRO A 220 11.52 3.94 -9.43
C PRO A 220 12.37 4.86 -8.58
N ASP A 221 13.69 4.66 -8.58
CA ASP A 221 14.60 5.49 -7.77
C ASP A 221 14.54 6.97 -8.17
N ILE A 222 14.27 7.24 -9.45
CA ILE A 222 14.10 8.61 -9.94
C ILE A 222 12.87 9.32 -9.36
N ALA A 223 11.89 8.56 -8.85
CA ALA A 223 10.69 9.08 -8.19
C ALA A 223 10.87 9.24 -6.66
N ILE A 224 12.08 9.05 -6.13
CA ILE A 224 12.39 9.31 -4.72
C ILE A 224 12.74 10.80 -4.56
N PRO A 225 12.05 11.54 -3.69
CA PRO A 225 12.38 12.95 -3.45
C PRO A 225 13.81 13.16 -2.94
N GLN A 226 14.52 14.08 -3.57
CA GLN A 226 15.92 14.39 -3.30
C GLN A 226 16.05 15.33 -2.09
N ALA A 227 17.23 15.24 -1.44
CA ALA A 227 17.64 16.21 -0.43
C ALA A 227 17.89 17.58 -1.08
N ALA A 228 18.05 18.60 -0.23
CA ALA A 228 18.54 19.88 -0.68
C ALA A 228 19.97 19.79 -1.21
N ASP A 229 20.26 20.54 -2.27
CA ASP A 229 21.59 20.70 -2.88
C ASP A 229 21.73 22.15 -3.36
N ASP A 230 22.31 23.02 -2.53
CA ASP A 230 22.32 24.49 -2.71
C ASP A 230 22.69 24.90 -4.17
N PRO A 231 21.80 25.61 -4.91
CA PRO A 231 20.59 26.34 -4.49
C PRO A 231 19.25 25.60 -4.69
N ILE A 232 19.25 24.28 -4.84
CA ILE A 232 18.07 23.45 -5.06
C ILE A 232 17.47 23.01 -3.71
N PRO A 233 16.22 23.38 -3.40
CA PRO A 233 15.54 22.90 -2.19
C PRO A 233 15.19 21.41 -2.28
N ALA A 234 14.99 20.78 -1.12
CA ALA A 234 14.56 19.41 -1.00
C ALA A 234 13.17 19.16 -1.63
N GLY A 235 12.92 17.91 -2.01
CA GLY A 235 11.61 17.44 -2.45
C GLY A 235 11.37 17.47 -3.96
N SER A 236 12.38 17.80 -4.75
CA SER A 236 12.37 17.58 -6.20
C SER A 236 12.70 16.11 -6.54
N PHE A 237 12.48 15.71 -7.79
CA PHE A 237 12.98 14.46 -8.36
C PHE A 237 14.30 14.68 -9.14
N GLY A 238 14.95 15.82 -8.95
CA GLY A 238 16.11 16.26 -9.73
C GLY A 238 15.74 17.00 -11.01
N ALA A 239 16.75 17.25 -11.85
CA ALA A 239 16.62 18.02 -13.07
C ALA A 239 15.79 17.28 -14.12
N VAL A 240 14.95 18.02 -14.85
CA VAL A 240 14.07 17.49 -15.89
C VAL A 240 14.86 17.31 -17.19
N THR A 241 15.10 16.06 -17.57
CA THR A 241 15.81 15.65 -18.79
C THR A 241 14.89 14.85 -19.72
N PRO A 242 15.28 14.62 -20.99
CA PRO A 242 14.53 13.76 -21.89
C PRO A 242 14.30 12.34 -21.33
N GLU A 243 15.18 11.81 -20.50
CA GLU A 243 15.08 10.45 -20.00
C GLU A 243 14.12 10.33 -18.80
N ASN A 244 13.91 11.43 -18.06
CA ASN A 244 13.24 11.39 -16.76
C ASN A 244 11.99 12.27 -16.64
N HIS A 245 11.67 13.12 -17.62
CA HIS A 245 10.56 14.09 -17.50
C HIS A 245 9.23 13.46 -17.07
N ASN A 246 8.98 12.20 -17.44
CA ASN A 246 7.82 11.43 -17.04
C ASN A 246 7.63 11.32 -15.53
N VAL A 247 8.70 11.44 -14.74
CA VAL A 247 8.59 11.36 -13.28
C VAL A 247 7.68 12.46 -12.75
N TYR A 248 7.77 13.67 -13.32
CA TYR A 248 6.93 14.82 -12.97
C TYR A 248 5.54 14.79 -13.61
N GLU A 249 5.31 13.87 -14.55
CA GLU A 249 4.00 13.61 -15.18
C GLU A 249 3.24 12.46 -14.55
N CYS A 250 3.95 11.57 -13.84
CA CYS A 250 3.41 10.36 -13.25
C CYS A 250 3.42 10.39 -11.71
N TYR A 251 4.38 11.08 -11.09
CA TYR A 251 4.54 11.17 -9.64
C TYR A 251 4.43 12.63 -9.19
N ILE A 252 4.00 12.84 -7.94
CA ILE A 252 3.69 14.17 -7.42
C ILE A 252 4.86 14.62 -6.54
N SER A 253 5.64 15.57 -7.04
CA SER A 253 6.79 16.13 -6.32
C SER A 253 6.32 16.93 -5.08
N PRO A 254 6.86 16.61 -3.88
CA PRO A 254 6.62 17.42 -2.68
C PRO A 254 7.01 18.90 -2.85
N LEU A 255 8.11 19.18 -3.59
CA LEU A 255 8.55 20.54 -3.85
C LEU A 255 7.49 21.32 -4.66
N VAL A 256 6.96 20.75 -5.73
CA VAL A 256 5.95 21.42 -6.60
C VAL A 256 4.71 21.84 -5.80
N THR A 257 4.17 20.95 -4.97
CA THR A 257 2.97 21.24 -4.18
C THR A 257 3.26 22.21 -3.03
N SER A 258 4.43 22.12 -2.39
CA SER A 258 4.85 23.08 -1.36
C SER A 258 5.05 24.49 -1.95
N ASN A 259 5.61 24.61 -3.16
CA ASN A 259 5.78 25.88 -3.84
C ASN A 259 4.44 26.51 -4.21
N ARG A 260 3.41 25.70 -4.51
CA ARG A 260 2.03 26.21 -4.66
C ARG A 260 1.48 26.81 -3.37
N VAL A 261 1.75 26.21 -2.21
CA VAL A 261 1.40 26.80 -0.90
C VAL A 261 2.14 28.12 -0.70
N LEU A 262 3.45 28.15 -0.97
CA LEU A 262 4.26 29.36 -0.86
C LEU A 262 3.74 30.48 -1.76
N ASN A 263 3.38 30.18 -3.01
CA ASN A 263 2.79 31.16 -3.93
C ASN A 263 1.42 31.67 -3.48
N SER A 264 0.60 30.81 -2.87
CA SER A 264 -0.71 31.19 -2.36
C SER A 264 -0.61 32.11 -1.14
N ARG A 265 0.48 32.01 -0.37
CA ARG A 265 0.82 32.93 0.73
C ARG A 265 1.31 34.30 0.25
N ARG A 266 1.97 34.36 -0.91
CA ARG A 266 2.64 35.58 -1.40
C ARG A 266 1.66 36.73 -1.66
N ARG A 267 2.15 37.95 -1.52
CA ARG A 267 1.40 39.16 -1.87
C ARG A 267 1.45 39.40 -3.38
N ASP A 268 0.49 40.16 -3.91
CA ASP A 268 0.39 40.41 -5.36
C ASP A 268 1.65 41.07 -5.96
N ASN A 269 2.44 41.77 -5.14
CA ASN A 269 3.66 42.47 -5.55
C ASN A 269 4.94 41.62 -5.42
N GLU A 270 4.84 40.39 -4.92
CA GLU A 270 6.00 39.51 -4.75
C GLU A 270 6.16 38.61 -5.99
N PRO A 271 7.41 38.35 -6.45
CA PRO A 271 7.63 37.48 -7.59
C PRO A 271 7.12 36.08 -7.29
N GLU A 272 6.51 35.42 -8.29
CA GLU A 272 6.07 34.03 -8.14
C GLU A 272 7.29 33.11 -7.97
N VAL A 273 7.15 32.14 -7.06
CA VAL A 273 8.09 31.02 -6.97
C VAL A 273 7.79 30.07 -8.13
N PRO A 274 8.76 29.76 -8.99
CA PRO A 274 8.53 28.78 -10.04
C PRO A 274 8.24 27.40 -9.40
N PRO A 275 7.47 26.52 -10.07
CA PRO A 275 7.14 25.21 -9.50
C PRO A 275 8.38 24.36 -9.22
N LEU A 276 9.43 24.54 -10.01
CA LEU A 276 10.78 24.02 -9.79
C LEU A 276 11.81 25.14 -9.97
N PRO A 277 12.95 25.10 -9.27
CA PRO A 277 14.05 26.03 -9.50
C PRO A 277 14.47 26.05 -10.98
N PRO A 278 14.88 27.21 -11.53
CA PRO A 278 15.33 27.31 -12.93
C PRO A 278 16.44 26.33 -13.30
N ALA A 279 17.30 25.97 -12.35
CA ALA A 279 18.38 24.99 -12.54
C ALA A 279 17.87 23.57 -12.85
N LEU A 280 16.62 23.24 -12.50
CA LEU A 280 16.03 21.92 -12.71
C LEU A 280 15.21 21.81 -13.99
N ILE A 281 15.02 22.89 -14.75
CA ILE A 281 14.11 22.90 -15.90
C ILE A 281 14.83 23.37 -17.17
N PRO A 282 14.35 22.98 -18.36
CA PRO A 282 14.88 23.53 -19.61
C PRO A 282 14.75 25.05 -19.63
N ALA A 283 15.78 25.73 -20.15
CA ALA A 283 15.78 27.19 -20.23
C ALA A 283 14.60 27.71 -21.06
N GLY A 284 13.94 28.77 -20.58
CA GLY A 284 12.78 29.37 -21.24
C GLY A 284 11.53 28.48 -21.28
N SER A 285 11.47 27.45 -20.44
CA SER A 285 10.31 26.56 -20.38
C SER A 285 9.17 27.10 -19.52
N VAL A 286 7.96 26.68 -19.87
CA VAL A 286 6.72 27.02 -19.17
C VAL A 286 6.05 25.73 -18.68
N PRO A 287 5.65 25.64 -17.39
CA PRO A 287 4.98 24.46 -16.87
C PRO A 287 3.62 24.24 -17.55
N THR A 288 3.23 22.98 -17.72
CA THR A 288 1.90 22.63 -18.24
C THR A 288 1.04 21.96 -17.17
N PRO A 289 -0.26 21.71 -17.44
CA PRO A 289 -1.11 20.93 -16.53
C PRO A 289 -0.62 19.50 -16.25
N ASN A 290 0.31 18.95 -17.06
CA ASN A 290 0.90 17.64 -16.77
C ASN A 290 1.98 17.68 -15.68
N LEU A 291 2.44 18.86 -15.24
CA LEU A 291 3.30 18.97 -14.07
C LEU A 291 2.44 18.73 -12.81
N LEU A 292 2.42 17.49 -12.32
CA LEU A 292 1.42 17.07 -11.36
C LEU A 292 1.50 17.85 -10.04
N GLY A 293 0.34 18.33 -9.58
CA GLY A 293 0.22 19.14 -8.37
C GLY A 293 0.57 20.62 -8.57
N HIS A 294 1.09 21.01 -9.73
CA HIS A 294 1.17 22.42 -10.08
C HIS A 294 -0.21 22.96 -10.45
N GLY A 295 -0.40 24.25 -10.25
CA GLY A 295 -1.63 24.96 -10.56
C GLY A 295 -1.53 26.42 -10.14
N PRO A 296 -2.56 27.23 -10.45
CA PRO A 296 -2.59 28.61 -10.04
C PRO A 296 -2.56 28.72 -8.51
N ARG A 297 -2.00 29.84 -8.02
CA ARG A 297 -2.09 30.21 -6.61
C ARG A 297 -3.55 30.40 -6.21
N ASP A 298 -3.88 30.07 -4.96
CA ASP A 298 -5.23 30.28 -4.46
C ASP A 298 -5.52 31.79 -4.33
N VAL A 299 -6.73 32.20 -4.71
CA VAL A 299 -7.19 33.58 -4.50
C VAL A 299 -7.72 33.70 -3.07
N LEU A 300 -6.89 34.22 -2.18
CA LEU A 300 -7.19 34.26 -0.75
C LEU A 300 -7.93 35.52 -0.33
N THR A 301 -9.00 35.33 0.43
CA THR A 301 -9.66 36.42 1.17
C THR A 301 -8.80 36.88 2.36
N ALA A 302 -9.11 38.06 2.93
CA ALA A 302 -8.43 38.57 4.12
C ALA A 302 -8.53 37.58 5.31
N GLU A 303 -9.65 36.85 5.44
CA GLU A 303 -9.84 35.83 6.48
C GLU A 303 -8.98 34.57 6.26
N ALA A 304 -8.72 34.21 5.00
CA ALA A 304 -7.95 33.02 4.62
C ALA A 304 -6.44 33.22 4.78
N ARG A 305 -5.96 34.45 4.60
CA ARG A 305 -4.53 34.77 4.56
C ARG A 305 -3.78 34.37 5.85
N PRO A 306 -4.27 34.67 7.07
CA PRO A 306 -3.63 34.19 8.30
C PRO A 306 -3.58 32.66 8.42
N ARG A 307 -4.40 31.91 7.65
CA ARG A 307 -4.44 30.45 7.69
C ARG A 307 -3.30 29.80 6.93
N ILE A 308 -2.66 30.51 6.01
CA ILE A 308 -1.53 30.00 5.22
C ILE A 308 -0.19 30.68 5.57
N GLU A 309 -0.25 31.82 6.26
CA GLU A 309 0.94 32.49 6.78
C GLU A 309 1.61 31.67 7.89
N GLY A 310 2.94 31.73 7.94
CA GLY A 310 3.74 31.10 8.99
C GLY A 310 4.19 29.66 8.73
N PHE A 311 3.72 28.99 7.67
CA PHE A 311 4.24 27.66 7.37
C PHE A 311 5.66 27.68 6.84
N ASP A 312 6.53 26.97 7.52
CA ASP A 312 7.84 26.63 7.02
C ASP A 312 7.86 25.19 6.53
N PHE A 313 8.63 25.00 5.46
CA PHE A 313 8.89 23.69 4.90
C PHE A 313 10.35 23.35 5.17
N PRO A 314 10.62 22.20 5.81
CA PRO A 314 11.98 21.80 6.12
C PRO A 314 12.81 21.64 4.84
N ASP A 315 14.10 21.93 4.97
CA ASP A 315 15.10 21.78 3.92
C ASP A 315 16.29 20.98 4.46
N GLY A 316 16.98 20.25 3.58
CA GLY A 316 18.08 19.36 3.93
C GLY A 316 17.83 17.88 3.59
N ASP A 317 18.53 16.99 4.28
CA ASP A 317 18.59 15.55 3.94
C ASP A 317 17.64 14.66 4.78
N SER A 318 16.97 15.22 5.79
CA SER A 318 16.00 14.44 6.57
C SER A 318 14.82 13.99 5.71
N VAL A 319 14.19 12.87 6.08
CA VAL A 319 12.97 12.39 5.39
C VAL A 319 11.83 13.42 5.45
N ALA A 320 11.69 14.13 6.56
CA ALA A 320 10.74 15.23 6.65
C ALA A 320 11.05 16.36 5.65
N ALA A 321 12.32 16.70 5.44
CA ALA A 321 12.76 17.69 4.45
C ALA A 321 12.51 17.24 3.01
N ARG A 322 12.95 16.02 2.67
CA ARG A 322 12.73 15.41 1.34
C ARG A 322 11.24 15.31 1.00
N LEU A 323 10.40 14.98 1.97
CA LEU A 323 8.93 14.93 1.81
C LEU A 323 8.23 16.27 2.01
N ARG A 324 8.99 17.36 2.28
CA ARG A 324 8.49 18.71 2.53
C ARG A 324 7.33 18.74 3.54
N ILE A 325 7.45 17.93 4.61
CA ILE A 325 6.39 17.80 5.61
C ILE A 325 6.38 19.05 6.49
N SER A 326 5.26 19.77 6.48
CA SER A 326 4.99 20.87 7.43
C SER A 326 3.97 20.41 8.47
N PRO A 327 4.39 20.03 9.70
CA PRO A 327 3.47 19.49 10.72
C PRO A 327 2.32 20.44 11.04
N GLU A 328 2.57 21.75 11.10
CA GLU A 328 1.55 22.75 11.39
C GLU A 328 0.48 22.81 10.29
N LEU A 329 0.89 22.81 9.02
CA LEU A 329 -0.02 22.76 7.88
C LEU A 329 -0.88 21.50 7.93
N MET A 330 -0.24 20.34 8.16
CA MET A 330 -0.92 19.04 8.24
C MET A 330 -1.94 19.02 9.37
N CYS A 331 -1.59 19.52 10.56
CA CYS A 331 -2.51 19.60 11.71
C CYS A 331 -3.69 20.54 11.45
N ARG A 332 -3.49 21.69 10.79
CA ARG A 332 -4.59 22.60 10.43
C ARG A 332 -5.57 21.96 9.44
N VAL A 333 -5.05 21.31 8.40
CA VAL A 333 -5.87 20.55 7.44
C VAL A 333 -6.65 19.45 8.18
N ASN A 334 -5.96 18.68 9.02
CA ASN A 334 -6.55 17.60 9.81
C ASN A 334 -7.69 18.07 10.70
N THR A 335 -7.52 19.22 11.38
CA THR A 335 -8.53 19.84 12.24
C THR A 335 -9.81 20.15 11.46
N VAL A 336 -9.68 20.76 10.28
CA VAL A 336 -10.84 21.10 9.44
C VAL A 336 -11.54 19.84 8.92
N LEU A 337 -10.77 18.81 8.54
CA LEU A 337 -11.34 17.53 8.09
C LEU A 337 -12.11 16.82 9.23
N PHE A 338 -11.59 16.85 10.45
CA PHE A 338 -12.27 16.30 11.61
C PHE A 338 -13.63 16.94 11.87
N GLU A 339 -13.76 18.25 11.71
CA GLU A 339 -15.04 18.94 11.86
C GLU A 339 -16.05 18.56 10.76
N LEU A 340 -15.55 18.17 9.58
CA LEU A 340 -16.38 17.76 8.44
C LEU A 340 -16.82 16.29 8.52
N ARG A 341 -16.28 15.48 9.45
CA ARG A 341 -16.59 14.04 9.58
C ARG A 341 -18.06 13.70 9.79
N GLY A 342 -18.84 14.62 10.34
CA GLY A 342 -20.29 14.46 10.54
C GLY A 342 -21.12 14.69 9.28
N ARG A 343 -20.51 15.26 8.22
CA ARG A 343 -21.20 15.68 6.98
C ARG A 343 -20.65 15.03 5.72
N TYR A 344 -19.40 14.58 5.75
CA TYR A 344 -18.74 13.86 4.67
C TYR A 344 -18.10 12.59 5.21
N LYS A 345 -18.11 11.51 4.42
CA LYS A 345 -17.47 10.25 4.86
C LYS A 345 -15.96 10.43 4.99
N MET A 346 -15.47 10.29 6.21
CA MET A 346 -14.05 10.37 6.55
C MET A 346 -13.54 9.03 7.08
N ARG A 347 -12.23 8.84 6.98
CA ARG A 347 -11.48 7.73 7.56
C ARG A 347 -10.58 8.28 8.67
N ASP A 348 -10.89 7.89 9.90
CA ASP A 348 -10.05 8.20 11.05
C ASP A 348 -8.99 7.10 11.22
N LEU A 349 -7.73 7.49 11.14
CA LEU A 349 -6.53 6.67 11.33
C LEU A 349 -5.84 7.14 12.61
N GLY A 350 -6.53 6.93 13.73
CA GLY A 350 -5.99 7.20 15.06
C GLY A 350 -5.12 6.07 15.60
N ARG A 351 -4.59 6.25 16.80
CA ARG A 351 -3.96 5.18 17.57
C ARG A 351 -5.00 4.09 17.92
N SER A 352 -4.65 2.81 17.72
CA SER A 352 -5.42 1.68 18.25
C SER A 352 -5.06 1.35 19.70
N SER A 353 -3.90 1.81 20.17
CA SER A 353 -3.50 1.80 21.58
C SER A 353 -2.43 2.87 21.83
N PRO A 354 -2.05 3.18 23.09
CA PRO A 354 -0.97 4.11 23.37
C PRO A 354 0.35 3.81 22.64
N THR A 355 0.59 2.55 22.23
CA THR A 355 1.81 2.11 21.54
C THR A 355 1.59 1.70 20.09
N LEU A 356 0.35 1.66 19.60
CA LEU A 356 0.02 1.17 18.26
C LEU A 356 -0.70 2.23 17.44
N ARG A 357 -0.04 2.68 16.37
CA ARG A 357 -0.61 3.57 15.36
C ARG A 357 -1.29 2.75 14.26
N ASN A 358 -2.44 3.21 13.78
CA ASN A 358 -3.06 2.63 12.60
C ASN A 358 -2.48 3.29 11.34
N TYR A 359 -1.73 2.52 10.57
CA TYR A 359 -1.21 2.95 9.27
C TYR A 359 -2.23 2.73 8.15
N ILE A 360 -2.12 3.51 7.09
CA ILE A 360 -2.73 3.15 5.80
C ILE A 360 -2.04 1.88 5.34
N LYS A 361 -2.85 0.86 5.03
CA LYS A 361 -2.39 -0.43 4.53
C LYS A 361 -2.95 -0.66 3.14
N PRO A 362 -2.18 -1.31 2.25
CA PRO A 362 -2.71 -1.74 0.96
C PRO A 362 -3.93 -2.63 1.19
N LYS A 363 -5.00 -2.36 0.44
CA LYS A 363 -6.19 -3.19 0.38
C LYS A 363 -6.18 -3.92 -0.95
N THR A 364 -6.27 -5.24 -0.85
CA THR A 364 -6.50 -6.09 -2.02
C THR A 364 -7.93 -5.84 -2.50
N LEU A 365 -8.08 -5.05 -3.56
CA LEU A 365 -9.37 -4.78 -4.19
C LEU A 365 -9.63 -5.80 -5.29
N ALA A 366 -10.88 -6.24 -5.44
CA ALA A 366 -11.25 -7.23 -6.46
C ALA A 366 -10.84 -6.81 -7.88
N GLY A 367 -10.81 -5.50 -8.17
CA GLY A 367 -10.30 -4.96 -9.43
C GLY A 367 -8.79 -5.12 -9.61
N ASN A 368 -8.00 -5.12 -8.53
CA ASN A 368 -6.55 -5.35 -8.59
C ASN A 368 -6.22 -6.83 -8.81
N VAL A 369 -7.01 -7.76 -8.26
CA VAL A 369 -6.75 -9.23 -8.28
C VAL A 369 -7.15 -9.89 -9.61
N GLN A 370 -7.84 -9.16 -10.46
CA GLN A 370 -8.37 -9.66 -11.70
C GLN A 370 -7.27 -9.66 -12.77
N PHE A 371 -6.57 -10.80 -12.91
CA PHE A 371 -5.70 -11.12 -14.05
C PHE A 371 -6.23 -12.39 -14.73
N VAL A 372 -6.55 -12.34 -16.04
CA VAL A 372 -7.08 -13.51 -16.77
C VAL A 372 -5.94 -14.40 -17.26
N ARG A 373 -5.95 -15.67 -16.85
CA ARG A 373 -5.26 -16.76 -17.56
C ARG A 373 -6.02 -17.04 -18.85
N ALA A 374 -5.40 -16.82 -20.01
CA ALA A 374 -5.93 -17.41 -21.25
C ALA A 374 -5.70 -18.92 -21.17
N PRO A 375 -6.72 -19.79 -21.24
CA PRO A 375 -6.48 -21.19 -21.54
C PRO A 375 -6.01 -21.25 -22.98
N GLU A 376 -4.74 -21.58 -23.22
CA GLU A 376 -4.37 -22.07 -24.54
C GLU A 376 -5.07 -23.41 -24.74
N HIS A 377 -5.70 -23.57 -25.90
CA HIS A 377 -6.18 -24.89 -26.32
C HIS A 377 -4.95 -25.68 -26.76
N VAL A 378 -4.48 -26.58 -25.92
CA VAL A 378 -3.40 -27.51 -26.29
C VAL A 378 -3.87 -28.95 -26.01
N PRO A 379 -3.78 -29.86 -26.99
CA PRO A 379 -4.08 -31.27 -26.81
C PRO A 379 -3.14 -31.90 -25.77
N ASP A 380 -3.64 -32.90 -25.06
CA ASP A 380 -2.95 -33.68 -24.04
C ASP A 380 -1.50 -34.07 -24.41
N ILE A 381 -0.50 -33.35 -23.90
CA ILE A 381 0.85 -33.88 -23.72
C ILE A 381 1.41 -33.40 -22.38
N GLN A 382 1.48 -34.32 -21.43
CA GLN A 382 2.28 -34.20 -20.21
C GLN A 382 3.76 -34.04 -20.58
N ARG A 383 4.28 -32.80 -20.52
CA ARG A 383 5.70 -32.55 -20.27
C ARG A 383 5.79 -31.60 -19.08
N LEU A 384 6.79 -31.82 -18.22
CA LEU A 384 7.27 -30.85 -17.23
C LEU A 384 7.90 -29.64 -17.97
N SER A 385 7.13 -28.98 -18.84
CA SER A 385 7.50 -27.72 -19.44
C SER A 385 7.06 -26.59 -18.52
N GLN A 386 7.97 -25.65 -18.31
CA GLN A 386 7.72 -24.38 -17.66
C GLN A 386 6.52 -23.73 -18.36
N ARG A 387 5.34 -23.79 -17.72
CA ARG A 387 4.11 -23.19 -18.24
C ARG A 387 4.30 -21.67 -18.21
N GLN A 388 4.52 -21.04 -19.35
CA GLN A 388 4.44 -19.58 -19.44
C GLN A 388 2.97 -19.18 -19.26
N CYS A 389 2.64 -18.65 -18.09
CA CYS A 389 1.33 -18.09 -17.79
C CYS A 389 1.20 -16.70 -18.43
N GLN A 390 0.13 -16.48 -19.22
CA GLN A 390 -0.19 -15.14 -19.72
C GLN A 390 -0.98 -14.37 -18.65
N ILE A 391 -0.29 -13.49 -17.92
CA ILE A 391 -0.87 -12.51 -16.98
C ILE A 391 -1.47 -11.34 -17.78
N ARG A 392 -2.68 -10.85 -17.48
CA ARG A 392 -3.31 -9.71 -18.19
C ARG A 392 -3.85 -8.64 -17.26
N SER A 393 -3.58 -7.36 -17.54
CA SER A 393 -4.05 -6.17 -16.82
C SER A 393 -5.46 -6.26 -16.20
N SER A 394 -5.63 -5.66 -15.03
CA SER A 394 -6.92 -5.40 -14.34
C SER A 394 -7.95 -4.66 -15.21
N SER A 395 -7.49 -3.93 -16.24
CA SER A 395 -8.34 -3.26 -17.22
C SER A 395 -8.89 -4.20 -18.30
N SER A 396 -8.59 -5.50 -18.26
CA SER A 396 -9.08 -6.50 -19.23
C SER A 396 -10.50 -7.01 -18.93
N PHE A 397 -11.14 -6.50 -17.87
CA PHE A 397 -12.42 -6.98 -17.35
C PHE A 397 -13.58 -6.03 -17.70
N GLY A 398 -14.82 -6.54 -17.59
CA GLY A 398 -16.05 -5.87 -18.03
C GLY A 398 -16.32 -4.48 -17.41
N SER A 399 -17.37 -3.81 -17.91
CA SER A 399 -17.67 -2.40 -17.68
C SER A 399 -17.74 -1.95 -16.21
N ALA A 400 -18.17 -2.82 -15.28
CA ALA A 400 -18.24 -2.51 -13.85
C ALA A 400 -16.85 -2.40 -13.20
N THR A 401 -15.92 -3.32 -13.50
CA THR A 401 -14.53 -3.28 -13.02
C THR A 401 -13.76 -2.12 -13.67
N ALA A 402 -13.98 -1.90 -14.97
CA ALA A 402 -13.46 -0.74 -15.69
C ALA A 402 -13.91 0.60 -15.08
N GLY A 403 -15.15 0.69 -14.58
CA GLY A 403 -15.65 1.88 -13.88
C GLY A 403 -14.92 2.18 -12.57
N TYR A 404 -14.50 1.16 -11.82
CA TYR A 404 -13.69 1.34 -10.62
C TYR A 404 -12.24 1.72 -10.96
N ASN A 405 -11.66 1.11 -12.01
CA ASN A 405 -10.34 1.48 -12.52
C ASN A 405 -10.28 2.92 -13.06
N ASN A 406 -11.40 3.45 -13.55
CA ASN A 406 -11.51 4.86 -13.95
C ASN A 406 -11.39 5.83 -12.75
N VAL A 407 -11.66 5.34 -11.53
CA VAL A 407 -11.57 6.08 -10.27
C VAL A 407 -10.44 5.54 -9.38
N SER A 408 -9.59 4.67 -9.90
CA SER A 408 -8.32 4.27 -9.27
C SER A 408 -7.17 4.54 -10.25
N VAL A 409 -5.99 3.94 -10.01
CA VAL A 409 -4.72 4.38 -10.57
C VAL A 409 -4.63 4.03 -12.05
N LEU A 410 -5.16 4.93 -12.88
CA LEU A 410 -5.23 4.80 -14.33
C LEU A 410 -3.82 4.78 -14.91
N HIS A 411 -3.38 3.63 -15.42
CA HIS A 411 -2.19 3.55 -16.27
C HIS A 411 -2.58 4.03 -17.66
N ARG A 412 -1.99 5.12 -18.13
CA ARG A 412 -2.21 5.59 -19.50
C ARG A 412 -0.94 5.50 -20.31
N GLU A 413 -1.00 4.68 -21.36
CA GLU A 413 -0.05 4.83 -22.46
C GLU A 413 -0.31 6.19 -23.14
N ARG A 414 0.73 7.01 -23.20
CA ARG A 414 0.71 8.30 -23.90
C ARG A 414 0.69 8.03 -25.40
N THR A 415 -0.23 8.72 -26.10
CA THR A 415 -0.42 8.58 -27.54
C THR A 415 -0.06 9.88 -28.25
N ASN A 416 0.04 9.84 -29.58
CA ASN A 416 0.28 11.05 -30.38
C ASN A 416 -0.74 12.17 -30.16
N ASN A 417 -1.97 11.83 -29.74
CA ASN A 417 -3.05 12.78 -29.48
C ASN A 417 -3.11 13.24 -28.01
N ALA A 418 -2.38 12.57 -27.12
CA ALA A 418 -2.32 12.86 -25.68
C ALA A 418 -0.91 12.60 -25.15
N ARG A 419 0.06 13.31 -25.74
CA ARG A 419 1.50 13.03 -25.55
C ARG A 419 1.95 13.24 -24.11
N GLY A 420 1.37 14.23 -23.42
CA GLY A 420 1.87 14.68 -22.12
C GLY A 420 3.21 15.39 -22.25
N ALA A 421 3.42 16.44 -21.46
CA ALA A 421 4.72 17.09 -21.27
C ALA A 421 4.63 17.98 -20.05
N CYS A 422 5.43 17.77 -19.01
CA CYS A 422 5.40 18.61 -17.82
C CYS A 422 5.84 20.07 -18.08
N PHE A 423 6.62 20.32 -19.12
CA PHE A 423 7.05 21.64 -19.58
C PHE A 423 6.99 21.77 -21.10
N THR A 424 6.86 23.00 -21.61
CA THR A 424 7.01 23.32 -23.03
C THR A 424 8.00 24.46 -23.22
N VAL A 425 8.69 24.50 -24.36
CA VAL A 425 9.55 25.63 -24.77
C VAL A 425 8.95 26.22 -26.04
N ASN A 426 8.59 27.50 -26.03
CA ASN A 426 7.91 28.17 -27.14
C ASN A 426 6.65 27.42 -27.63
N GLY A 427 5.90 26.81 -26.70
CA GLY A 427 4.69 26.04 -27.01
C GLY A 427 4.93 24.64 -27.60
N ALA A 428 6.18 24.22 -27.78
CA ALA A 428 6.54 22.89 -28.27
C ALA A 428 7.04 21.98 -27.13
N ILE A 429 6.86 20.67 -27.32
CA ILE A 429 7.46 19.65 -26.44
C ILE A 429 8.99 19.71 -26.63
N PRO A 430 9.78 19.75 -25.54
CA PRO A 430 11.23 19.79 -25.63
C PRO A 430 11.81 18.61 -26.44
N GLN A 431 12.94 18.84 -27.10
CA GLN A 431 13.59 17.85 -27.95
C GLN A 431 13.95 16.59 -27.14
N GLY A 432 13.76 15.41 -27.75
CA GLY A 432 14.09 14.11 -27.15
C GLY A 432 12.98 13.51 -26.28
N TRP A 433 12.09 14.33 -25.71
CA TRP A 433 11.04 13.84 -24.79
C TRP A 433 10.04 12.91 -25.48
N LEU A 434 9.74 13.15 -26.75
CA LEU A 434 8.82 12.31 -27.52
C LEU A 434 9.25 10.84 -27.61
N ALA A 435 10.55 10.56 -27.57
CA ALA A 435 11.08 9.20 -27.66
C ALA A 435 10.87 8.42 -26.35
N THR A 436 10.64 9.12 -25.24
CA THR A 436 10.68 8.59 -23.88
C THR A 436 9.36 8.74 -23.13
N ILE A 437 8.33 9.38 -23.72
CA ILE A 437 6.99 9.63 -23.12
C ILE A 437 6.32 8.42 -22.47
N ASN A 438 6.68 7.20 -22.85
CA ASN A 438 6.12 5.97 -22.29
C ASN A 438 7.12 5.18 -21.43
N ASN A 439 8.24 5.77 -21.01
CA ASN A 439 9.26 5.05 -20.23
C ASN A 439 8.74 4.57 -18.88
N ASN A 440 7.92 5.38 -18.17
CA ASN A 440 7.27 4.94 -16.93
C ASN A 440 6.29 3.78 -17.17
N PHE A 441 5.46 3.88 -18.21
CA PHE A 441 4.49 2.84 -18.58
C PHE A 441 5.20 1.54 -18.99
N ASN A 442 6.25 1.63 -19.80
CA ASN A 442 7.01 0.49 -20.28
C ASN A 442 8.01 -0.06 -19.26
N MET A 443 8.25 0.66 -18.16
CA MET A 443 9.22 0.35 -17.11
C MET A 443 10.62 0.13 -17.69
N VAL A 444 11.11 1.13 -18.45
CA VAL A 444 12.43 1.11 -19.09
C VAL A 444 13.28 2.30 -18.67
N GLY A 445 14.59 2.20 -18.87
CA GLY A 445 15.55 3.22 -18.48
C GLY A 445 15.46 3.51 -16.97
N PRO A 446 15.33 4.77 -16.53
CA PRO A 446 15.27 5.13 -15.11
C PRO A 446 14.00 4.67 -14.40
N PHE A 447 13.02 4.12 -15.13
CA PHE A 447 11.77 3.57 -14.60
C PHE A 447 11.77 2.05 -14.51
N ALA A 448 12.91 1.40 -14.76
CA ALA A 448 13.06 -0.04 -14.66
C ALA A 448 12.70 -0.56 -13.26
N PRO A 449 12.23 -1.81 -13.15
CA PRO A 449 11.92 -2.40 -11.86
C PRO A 449 13.15 -2.54 -10.99
N THR A 450 13.03 -2.11 -9.73
CA THR A 450 14.03 -2.34 -8.68
C THR A 450 13.81 -3.67 -7.95
N ILE A 451 12.56 -4.17 -7.98
CA ILE A 451 12.15 -5.50 -7.54
C ILE A 451 11.29 -6.19 -8.61
N GLY A 452 11.43 -7.51 -8.73
CA GLY A 452 10.63 -8.33 -9.66
C GLY A 452 10.94 -8.08 -11.14
N ALA A 453 10.35 -8.92 -12.00
CA ALA A 453 10.50 -8.80 -13.45
C ALA A 453 9.46 -7.87 -14.08
N ASN A 454 9.86 -7.15 -15.13
CA ASN A 454 8.93 -6.41 -15.99
C ASN A 454 8.15 -7.41 -16.87
N ASN A 455 6.83 -7.40 -16.79
CA ASN A 455 5.97 -8.17 -17.70
C ASN A 455 5.01 -7.24 -18.46
N PRO A 456 5.22 -7.02 -19.78
CA PRO A 456 4.36 -6.17 -20.60
C PRO A 456 2.88 -6.53 -20.58
N ALA A 457 2.54 -7.78 -20.27
CA ALA A 457 1.16 -8.23 -20.27
C ALA A 457 0.37 -7.71 -19.04
N ILE A 458 1.05 -7.30 -17.97
CA ILE A 458 0.44 -6.62 -16.79
C ILE A 458 -0.18 -5.29 -17.17
N ARG A 459 0.33 -4.63 -18.21
CA ARG A 459 -0.14 -3.31 -18.68
C ARG A 459 -0.93 -3.35 -19.99
N ALA A 460 -1.18 -4.53 -20.54
CA ALA A 460 -1.91 -4.67 -21.79
C ALA A 460 -3.40 -4.29 -21.63
N THR A 461 -3.78 -3.11 -22.10
CA THR A 461 -5.18 -2.65 -22.14
C THR A 461 -5.92 -3.28 -23.32
N LYS A 462 -6.65 -4.37 -23.10
CA LYS A 462 -7.58 -4.90 -24.13
C LYS A 462 -8.92 -4.16 -24.20
N PHE A 463 -9.26 -3.33 -23.22
CA PHE A 463 -10.49 -2.55 -23.22
C PHE A 463 -10.22 -1.08 -22.91
N VAL A 464 -10.64 -0.22 -23.83
CA VAL A 464 -10.81 1.21 -23.61
C VAL A 464 -12.07 1.38 -22.76
N SER A 465 -11.91 1.69 -21.48
CA SER A 465 -13.02 2.04 -20.60
C SER A 465 -13.53 3.44 -20.94
N HIS A 466 -14.29 3.56 -22.03
CA HIS A 466 -15.13 4.73 -22.22
C HIS A 466 -16.57 4.30 -21.98
N SER A 467 -17.15 4.82 -20.89
CA SER A 467 -18.59 5.06 -20.90
C SER A 467 -18.90 5.83 -22.18
N PRO A 468 -19.92 5.46 -22.97
CA PRO A 468 -20.30 6.24 -24.14
C PRO A 468 -20.67 7.66 -23.65
N GLY A 469 -19.79 8.63 -23.88
CA GLY A 469 -20.04 10.07 -23.68
C GLY A 469 -19.59 10.77 -22.39
N GLY A 470 -18.84 10.14 -21.46
CA GLY A 470 -18.40 10.79 -20.21
C GLY A 470 -16.90 11.05 -20.10
N THR A 471 -16.47 12.22 -19.61
CA THR A 471 -15.05 12.49 -19.29
C THR A 471 -14.63 11.78 -17.99
N ARG A 472 -13.32 11.56 -17.77
CA ARG A 472 -12.78 11.00 -16.51
C ARG A 472 -13.27 11.77 -15.28
N ILE A 473 -13.29 13.09 -15.40
CA ILE A 473 -13.82 14.02 -14.40
C ILE A 473 -15.28 13.69 -14.06
N THR A 474 -16.13 13.49 -15.07
CA THR A 474 -17.53 13.11 -14.87
C THR A 474 -17.66 11.77 -14.14
N ALA A 475 -16.79 10.80 -14.42
CA ALA A 475 -16.78 9.53 -13.72
C ALA A 475 -16.40 9.68 -12.24
N ILE A 476 -15.38 10.49 -11.93
CA ILE A 476 -14.95 10.80 -10.55
C ILE A 476 -16.07 11.52 -9.80
N ASP A 477 -16.66 12.57 -10.39
CA ASP A 477 -17.75 13.33 -9.77
C ASP A 477 -18.95 12.44 -9.42
N ASN A 478 -19.35 11.57 -10.34
CA ASN A 478 -20.44 10.63 -10.11
C ASN A 478 -20.11 9.61 -9.00
N TYR A 479 -18.87 9.13 -8.95
CA TYR A 479 -18.41 8.24 -7.90
C TYR A 479 -18.45 8.90 -6.53
N ILE A 480 -17.94 10.14 -6.42
CA ILE A 480 -17.93 10.89 -5.16
C ILE A 480 -19.37 11.16 -4.68
N LYS A 481 -20.22 11.68 -5.58
CA LYS A 481 -21.62 12.01 -5.28
C LYS A 481 -22.44 10.82 -4.79
N ARG A 482 -22.29 9.66 -5.43
CA ARG A 482 -23.09 8.46 -5.11
C ARG A 482 -22.69 7.80 -3.80
N ASN A 483 -21.42 7.88 -3.41
CA ASN A 483 -20.87 7.00 -2.38
C ASN A 483 -20.44 7.70 -1.09
N PHE A 484 -20.17 9.01 -1.11
CA PHE A 484 -19.46 9.68 0.00
C PHE A 484 -20.20 10.83 0.69
N TYR A 485 -21.32 11.29 0.13
CA TYR A 485 -22.22 12.18 0.86
C TYR A 485 -22.97 11.37 1.92
N LEU A 486 -23.07 11.94 3.13
CA LEU A 486 -23.98 11.43 4.14
C LEU A 486 -25.38 11.98 3.83
N PRO A 487 -26.45 11.17 3.99
CA PRO A 487 -27.80 11.69 3.88
C PRO A 487 -27.99 12.82 4.89
N ALA A 488 -28.61 13.92 4.48
CA ALA A 488 -29.00 14.98 5.39
C ALA A 488 -29.94 14.38 6.44
N THR A 489 -29.48 14.30 7.68
CA THR A 489 -30.27 13.87 8.85
C THR A 489 -31.10 15.01 9.39
#